data_AF-A0A662CSD9-F1
#
_entry.id   AF-A0A662CSD9-F1
#
_cell.length_a   1.000
_cell.length_b   1.000
_cell.length_c   1.000
_cell.angle_alpha   90.00
_cell.angle_beta   90.00
_cell.angle_gamma   90.00
#
_symmetry.space_group_name_H-M   'P 1'
#
loop_
_entity.id
_entity.type
_entity.pdbx_description
1 polymer ?
#
loop_
_entity_poly.entity_id
_entity_poly.type
_entity_poly.pdbx_seq_one_letter_code
_entity_poly.pdbx_strand_id
1 'polypeptide(L)'
;MKKALKIIGIILASLIGIIIIIFLVFSAGKGKAAKELYAQLGEEAPELTIDGYTFRDLNKNGSLDVYEDGRAELEARVDDLLGQMTLEEKAGTMFVSMIGMTSEGDPYDKPKISKDPFDIILAAMLPPASEMLVTKKMNSFNIINSYNPEILARYYNNIQK
;
A
#
# COMPACT_ATOMS: atom_id res chain seq x y z
N MET A 1 43.93 21.09 -22.83
CA MET A 1 43.48 19.95 -21.99
C MET A 1 42.67 20.40 -20.76
N LYS A 2 43.20 21.22 -19.83
CA LYS A 2 42.48 21.61 -18.59
C LYS A 2 41.11 22.30 -18.79
N LYS A 3 40.97 23.19 -19.79
CA LYS A 3 39.69 23.87 -20.11
C LYS A 3 38.61 22.90 -20.63
N ALA A 4 38.99 21.94 -21.47
CA ALA A 4 38.07 20.94 -22.01
C ALA A 4 37.55 20.00 -20.93
N LEU A 5 38.44 19.51 -20.04
CA LEU A 5 38.06 18.73 -18.86
C LEU A 5 37.08 19.48 -17.95
N LYS A 6 37.26 20.79 -17.75
CA LYS A 6 36.33 21.63 -16.96
C LYS A 6 34.95 21.72 -17.61
N ILE A 7 34.88 21.92 -18.94
CA ILE A 7 33.61 21.98 -19.67
C ILE A 7 32.88 20.64 -19.62
N ILE A 8 33.60 19.52 -19.85
CA ILE A 8 33.04 18.17 -19.75
C ILE A 8 32.50 17.92 -18.34
N GLY A 9 33.25 18.31 -17.30
CA GLY A 9 32.80 18.19 -15.91
C GLY A 9 31.51 18.95 -15.62
N ILE A 10 31.38 20.18 -16.14
CA ILE A 10 30.15 20.97 -16.00
C ILE A 10 28.98 20.29 -16.72
N ILE A 11 29.18 19.82 -17.96
CA ILE A 11 28.12 19.14 -18.73
C ILE A 11 27.65 17.88 -17.99
N LEU A 12 28.57 17.05 -17.50
CA LEU A 12 28.23 15.85 -16.74
C LEU A 12 27.47 16.19 -15.45
N ALA A 13 27.93 17.19 -14.70
CA ALA A 13 27.24 17.65 -13.49
C ALA A 13 25.82 18.18 -13.80
N SER A 14 25.66 18.93 -14.89
CA SER A 14 24.35 19.41 -15.34
C SER A 14 23.43 18.26 -15.76
N LEU A 15 23.94 17.26 -16.48
CA LEU A 15 23.16 16.07 -16.86
C LEU A 15 22.70 15.28 -15.63
N ILE A 16 23.58 15.06 -14.65
CA ILE A 16 23.22 14.42 -13.39
C ILE A 16 22.15 15.24 -12.66
N GLY A 17 22.31 16.57 -12.61
CA GLY A 17 21.32 17.46 -12.02
C GLY A 17 19.94 17.35 -12.67
N ILE A 18 19.88 17.30 -14.00
CA ILE A 18 18.63 17.11 -14.75
C ILE A 18 18.00 15.76 -14.43
N ILE A 19 18.79 14.67 -14.40
CA ILE A 19 18.30 13.32 -14.06
C ILE A 19 17.69 13.32 -12.64
N ILE A 20 18.36 13.95 -11.68
CA ILE A 20 17.84 14.07 -10.30
C ILE A 20 16.52 14.84 -10.29
N ILE A 21 16.42 15.96 -11.01
CA ILE A 21 15.18 16.76 -11.07
C ILE A 21 14.03 15.93 -11.67
N ILE A 22 14.29 15.23 -12.79
CA ILE A 22 13.30 14.36 -13.43
C ILE A 22 12.84 13.27 -12.46
N PHE A 23 13.78 12.63 -11.76
CA PHE A 23 13.47 11.61 -10.76
C PHE A 23 12.59 12.16 -9.62
N LEU A 24 12.92 13.35 -9.10
CA LEU A 24 12.15 13.98 -8.02
C LEU A 24 10.73 14.32 -8.47
N VAL A 25 10.55 14.87 -9.67
CA VAL A 25 9.23 15.16 -10.25
C VAL A 25 8.43 13.87 -10.44
N PHE A 26 9.05 12.82 -10.97
CA PHE A 26 8.41 11.52 -11.15
C PHE A 26 7.98 10.90 -9.81
N SER A 27 8.87 10.88 -8.82
CA SER A 27 8.59 10.38 -7.47
C SER A 27 7.47 11.17 -6.79
N ALA A 28 7.47 12.50 -6.92
CA ALA A 28 6.41 13.35 -6.40
C ALA A 28 5.05 13.06 -7.05
N GLY A 29 5.02 12.86 -8.39
CA GLY A 29 3.82 12.47 -9.12
C GLY A 29 3.24 11.14 -8.64
N LYS A 30 4.09 10.12 -8.47
CA LYS A 30 3.69 8.82 -7.90
C LYS A 30 3.17 8.94 -6.47
N GLY A 31 3.86 9.72 -5.64
CA GLY A 31 3.41 9.99 -4.27
C GLY A 31 2.05 10.69 -4.19
N LYS A 32 1.77 11.62 -5.11
CA LYS A 32 0.46 12.27 -5.21
C LYS A 32 -0.63 11.27 -5.60
N ALA A 33 -0.39 10.46 -6.64
CA ALA A 33 -1.36 9.46 -7.10
C ALA A 33 -1.70 8.45 -5.99
N ALA A 34 -0.69 7.96 -5.26
CA ALA A 34 -0.91 7.05 -4.14
C ALA A 34 -1.74 7.70 -3.02
N LYS A 35 -1.47 8.97 -2.70
CA LYS A 35 -2.28 9.71 -1.71
C LYS A 35 -3.74 9.84 -2.15
N GLU A 36 -3.99 10.13 -3.42
CA GLU A 36 -5.35 10.21 -3.99
C GLU A 36 -6.07 8.86 -3.97
N LEU A 37 -5.35 7.75 -4.15
CA LEU A 37 -5.89 6.40 -4.01
C LEU A 37 -6.25 6.09 -2.56
N TYR A 38 -5.33 6.24 -1.61
CA TYR A 38 -5.64 5.95 -0.20
C TYR A 38 -6.78 6.80 0.36
N ALA A 39 -6.94 8.04 -0.12
CA ALA A 39 -8.06 8.89 0.28
C ALA A 39 -9.45 8.30 -0.08
N GLN A 40 -9.51 7.31 -0.97
CA GLN A 40 -10.75 6.62 -1.34
C GLN A 40 -11.18 5.54 -0.33
N LEU A 41 -10.28 5.09 0.57
CA LEU A 41 -10.61 4.06 1.57
C LEU A 41 -11.57 4.57 2.66
N GLY A 42 -11.71 5.89 2.79
CA GLY A 42 -12.50 6.52 3.85
C GLY A 42 -11.83 6.37 5.22
N GLU A 43 -12.60 6.63 6.28
CA GLU A 43 -12.14 6.50 7.66
C GLU A 43 -11.97 5.01 8.06
N GLU A 44 -11.14 4.75 9.07
CA GLU A 44 -11.01 3.40 9.64
C GLU A 44 -12.36 2.87 10.13
N ALA A 45 -12.59 1.56 10.02
CA ALA A 45 -13.82 0.91 10.48
C ALA A 45 -14.06 1.19 11.98
N PRO A 46 -15.16 1.86 12.36
CA PRO A 46 -15.41 2.22 13.75
C PRO A 46 -15.80 0.98 14.57
N GLU A 47 -15.62 1.09 15.89
CA GLU A 47 -16.23 0.15 16.83
C GLU A 47 -17.61 0.65 17.22
N LEU A 48 -18.62 -0.22 17.11
CA LEU A 48 -19.98 0.03 17.55
C LEU A 48 -20.33 -0.86 18.73
N THR A 49 -21.21 -0.39 19.60
CA THR A 49 -21.78 -1.20 20.69
C THR A 49 -23.29 -1.20 20.58
N ILE A 50 -23.86 -2.38 20.30
CA ILE A 50 -25.31 -2.60 20.18
C ILE A 50 -25.68 -3.72 21.15
N ASP A 51 -26.70 -3.49 21.98
CA ASP A 51 -27.19 -4.46 22.97
C ASP A 51 -26.11 -5.03 23.91
N GLY A 52 -25.09 -4.21 24.22
CA GLY A 52 -23.97 -4.59 25.09
C GLY A 52 -22.86 -5.39 24.42
N TYR A 53 -22.90 -5.58 23.10
CA TYR A 53 -21.87 -6.24 22.32
C TYR A 53 -21.10 -5.24 21.46
N THR A 54 -19.77 -5.26 21.59
CA THR A 54 -18.87 -4.41 20.80
C THR A 54 -18.32 -5.18 19.60
N PHE A 55 -18.40 -4.58 18.42
CA PHE A 55 -17.92 -5.14 17.15
C PHE A 55 -17.34 -4.04 16.26
N ARG A 56 -16.58 -4.42 15.23
CA ARG A 56 -16.09 -3.49 14.20
C ARG A 56 -17.09 -3.47 13.04
N ASP A 57 -17.58 -2.29 12.71
CA ASP A 57 -18.44 -2.05 11.55
C ASP A 57 -17.56 -1.89 10.30
N LEU A 58 -17.24 -3.02 9.67
CA LEU A 58 -16.24 -3.16 8.62
C LEU A 58 -16.74 -2.55 7.29
N ASN A 59 -18.04 -2.62 7.01
CA ASN A 59 -18.65 -2.02 5.82
C ASN A 59 -19.21 -0.61 6.07
N LYS A 60 -19.19 -0.14 7.33
CA LYS A 60 -19.55 1.23 7.76
C LYS A 60 -21.03 1.53 7.60
N ASN A 61 -21.90 0.54 7.79
CA ASN A 61 -23.35 0.69 7.59
C ASN A 61 -24.11 1.04 8.88
N GLY A 62 -23.45 1.08 10.04
CA GLY A 62 -24.05 1.45 11.32
C GLY A 62 -24.88 0.34 11.99
N SER A 63 -24.78 -0.91 11.52
CA SER A 63 -25.54 -2.05 12.01
C SER A 63 -24.64 -3.26 12.29
N LEU A 64 -25.14 -4.23 13.06
CA LEU A 64 -24.45 -5.51 13.25
C LEU A 64 -24.84 -6.46 12.12
N ASP A 65 -23.98 -6.59 11.11
CA ASP A 65 -24.14 -7.61 10.07
C ASP A 65 -23.79 -9.01 10.60
N VAL A 66 -24.35 -10.05 9.96
CA VAL A 66 -24.12 -11.44 10.38
C VAL A 66 -22.64 -11.78 10.30
N TYR A 67 -21.93 -11.34 9.25
CA TYR A 67 -20.50 -11.63 9.10
C TYR A 67 -19.62 -11.00 10.20
N GLU A 68 -20.05 -9.87 10.76
CA GLU A 68 -19.39 -9.13 11.84
C GLU A 68 -19.69 -9.72 13.21
N ASP A 69 -20.82 -10.43 13.35
CA ASP A 69 -21.19 -11.11 14.58
C ASP A 69 -20.35 -12.39 14.79
N GLY A 70 -19.33 -12.28 15.65
CA GLY A 70 -18.49 -13.42 16.03
C GLY A 70 -19.21 -14.57 16.75
N ARG A 71 -20.49 -14.39 17.13
CA ARG A 71 -21.33 -15.43 17.77
C ARG A 71 -22.12 -16.26 16.76
N ALA A 72 -22.25 -15.77 15.52
CA ALA A 72 -22.95 -16.48 14.45
C ALA A 72 -22.11 -17.68 13.94
N GLU A 73 -22.81 -18.68 13.39
CA GLU A 73 -22.16 -19.84 12.77
C GLU A 73 -21.27 -19.42 11.59
N LEU A 74 -20.14 -20.12 11.43
CA LEU A 74 -19.12 -19.76 10.44
C LEU A 74 -19.71 -19.67 9.02
N GLU A 75 -20.51 -20.65 8.62
CA GLU A 75 -21.12 -20.71 7.29
C GLU A 75 -22.04 -19.51 7.04
N ALA A 76 -22.85 -19.12 8.04
CA ALA A 76 -23.73 -17.97 7.93
C ALA A 76 -22.93 -16.67 7.76
N ARG A 77 -21.81 -16.54 8.46
CA ARG A 77 -20.91 -15.38 8.34
C ARG A 77 -20.25 -15.29 6.97
N VAL A 78 -19.82 -16.43 6.43
CA VAL A 78 -19.21 -16.51 5.10
C VAL A 78 -20.23 -16.18 4.01
N ASP A 79 -21.43 -16.75 4.09
CA ASP A 79 -22.50 -16.52 3.10
C ASP A 79 -22.96 -15.05 3.10
N ASP A 80 -23.10 -14.43 4.28
CA ASP A 80 -23.44 -13.02 4.41
C ASP A 80 -22.34 -12.11 3.82
N LEU A 81 -21.07 -12.31 4.21
CA LEU A 81 -19.94 -11.54 3.66
C LEU A 81 -19.88 -11.66 2.13
N LEU A 82 -19.94 -12.87 1.60
CA LEU A 82 -19.91 -13.09 0.14
C LEU A 82 -21.16 -12.53 -0.54
N GLY A 83 -22.31 -12.49 0.13
CA GLY A 83 -23.54 -11.85 -0.35
C GLY A 83 -23.41 -10.33 -0.48
N GLN A 84 -22.63 -9.69 0.40
CA GLN A 84 -22.42 -8.24 0.42
C GLN A 84 -21.28 -7.77 -0.50
N MET A 85 -20.32 -8.64 -0.83
CA MET A 85 -19.19 -8.29 -1.68
C MET A 85 -19.56 -8.14 -3.17
N THR A 86 -19.00 -7.11 -3.79
CA THR A 86 -18.96 -6.92 -5.25
C THR A 86 -18.12 -8.01 -5.94
N LEU A 87 -18.27 -8.14 -7.26
CA LEU A 87 -17.46 -9.08 -8.04
C LEU A 87 -15.97 -8.71 -8.00
N GLU A 88 -15.67 -7.42 -8.01
CA GLU A 88 -14.33 -6.87 -7.94
C GLU A 88 -13.66 -7.18 -6.60
N GLU A 89 -14.39 -7.04 -5.49
CA GLU A 89 -13.89 -7.40 -4.16
C GLU A 89 -13.62 -8.91 -4.07
N LYS A 90 -14.54 -9.74 -4.58
CA LYS A 90 -14.34 -11.20 -4.64
C LYS A 90 -13.12 -11.56 -5.47
N ALA A 91 -12.94 -10.92 -6.63
CA ALA A 91 -11.76 -11.13 -7.45
C ALA A 91 -10.48 -10.75 -6.69
N GLY A 92 -10.49 -9.62 -5.98
CA GLY A 92 -9.36 -9.14 -5.19
C GLY A 92 -8.87 -10.15 -4.14
N THR A 93 -9.77 -10.91 -3.52
CA THR A 93 -9.40 -11.93 -2.52
C THR A 93 -8.74 -13.18 -3.11
N MET A 94 -8.92 -13.42 -4.42
CA MET A 94 -8.39 -14.60 -5.09
C MET A 94 -6.95 -14.43 -5.58
N PHE A 95 -6.43 -13.19 -5.61
CA PHE A 95 -5.07 -12.92 -6.07
C PHE A 95 -4.11 -12.81 -4.89
N VAL A 96 -3.02 -13.57 -4.95
CA VAL A 96 -1.88 -13.44 -4.05
C VAL A 96 -0.69 -12.95 -4.85
N SER A 97 -0.31 -11.68 -4.68
CA SER A 97 0.82 -11.07 -5.38
C SER A 97 2.01 -10.82 -4.45
N MET A 98 3.14 -10.42 -5.02
CA MET A 98 4.26 -9.89 -4.27
C MET A 98 4.00 -8.43 -3.89
N ILE A 99 4.35 -8.07 -2.66
CA ILE A 99 4.36 -6.69 -2.17
C ILE A 99 5.69 -6.40 -1.47
N GLY A 100 6.11 -5.15 -1.53
CA GLY A 100 7.31 -4.66 -0.84
C GLY A 100 6.96 -3.63 0.24
N MET A 101 7.88 -3.48 1.19
CA MET A 101 7.84 -2.41 2.20
C MET A 101 9.13 -1.59 2.19
N THR A 102 9.06 -0.36 2.66
CA THR A 102 10.27 0.45 2.88
C THR A 102 11.02 0.02 4.15
N SER A 103 12.26 0.44 4.32
CA SER A 103 13.04 0.21 5.55
C SER A 103 12.42 0.79 6.82
N GLU A 104 11.41 1.66 6.69
CA GLU A 104 10.67 2.26 7.80
C GLU A 104 9.33 1.56 8.07
N GLY A 105 8.99 0.52 7.31
CA GLY A 105 7.72 -0.21 7.48
C GLY A 105 6.51 0.50 6.86
N ASP A 106 6.75 1.38 5.88
CA ASP A 106 5.68 1.97 5.07
C ASP A 106 5.41 1.15 3.79
N PRO A 107 4.18 1.20 3.25
CA PRO A 107 3.89 0.72 1.90
C PRO A 107 4.77 1.39 0.84
N TYR A 108 5.15 0.61 -0.16
CA TYR A 108 5.97 1.10 -1.26
C TYR A 108 5.09 1.66 -2.39
N ASP A 109 4.96 2.99 -2.45
CA ASP A 109 4.09 3.67 -3.41
C ASP A 109 4.79 4.63 -4.38
N LYS A 110 5.99 5.05 -4.01
CA LYS A 110 6.82 5.94 -4.82
C LYS A 110 8.28 5.54 -4.68
N PRO A 111 9.07 5.67 -5.75
CA PRO A 111 10.50 5.47 -5.64
C PRO A 111 11.09 6.51 -4.67
N LYS A 112 11.81 6.04 -3.65
CA LYS A 112 12.56 6.90 -2.73
C LYS A 112 14.05 6.75 -3.03
N ILE A 113 14.82 7.82 -2.84
CA ILE A 113 16.29 7.70 -2.79
C ILE A 113 16.61 7.05 -1.45
N SER A 114 16.76 5.73 -1.46
CA SER A 114 17.14 4.94 -0.29
C SER A 114 18.65 4.69 -0.28
N LYS A 115 19.18 4.44 0.92
CA LYS A 115 20.54 3.92 1.08
C LYS A 115 20.62 2.45 0.68
N ASP A 116 19.48 1.76 0.62
CA ASP A 116 19.37 0.38 0.14
C ASP A 116 19.08 0.37 -1.37
N PRO A 117 20.00 -0.11 -2.22
CA PRO A 117 19.75 -0.27 -3.66
C PRO A 117 18.56 -1.19 -3.98
N PHE A 118 18.21 -2.11 -3.08
CA PHE A 118 17.10 -3.04 -3.26
C PHE A 118 15.74 -2.33 -3.29
N ASP A 119 15.58 -1.25 -2.52
CA ASP A 119 14.36 -0.44 -2.51
C ASP A 119 14.06 0.16 -3.90
N ILE A 120 15.10 0.58 -4.63
CA ILE A 120 14.95 1.17 -5.97
C ILE A 120 14.54 0.10 -6.98
N ILE A 121 15.09 -1.11 -6.86
CA ILE A 121 14.74 -2.23 -7.73
C ILE A 121 13.28 -2.65 -7.50
N LEU A 122 12.88 -2.79 -6.24
CA LEU A 122 11.50 -3.09 -5.87
C LEU A 122 10.52 -2.04 -6.42
N ALA A 123 10.86 -0.76 -6.31
CA ALA A 123 10.07 0.34 -6.85
C ALA A 123 9.78 0.23 -8.35
N ALA A 124 10.72 -0.33 -9.10
CA ALA A 124 10.65 -0.45 -10.54
C ALA A 124 9.94 -1.75 -10.97
N MET A 125 10.01 -2.79 -10.14
CA MET A 125 9.49 -4.12 -10.46
C MET A 125 8.07 -4.38 -9.96
N LEU A 126 7.67 -3.76 -8.85
CA LEU A 126 6.37 -4.01 -8.23
C LEU A 126 5.40 -2.87 -8.49
N PRO A 127 4.09 -3.16 -8.66
CA PRO A 127 3.06 -2.16 -8.63
C PRO A 127 3.05 -1.42 -7.28
N PRO A 128 2.60 -0.14 -7.25
CA PRO A 128 2.37 0.57 -6.00
C PRO A 128 1.40 -0.18 -5.09
N ALA A 129 1.69 -0.21 -3.79
CA ALA A 129 0.81 -0.84 -2.80
C ALA A 129 -0.62 -0.26 -2.85
N SER A 130 -0.76 1.05 -2.99
CA SER A 130 -2.03 1.76 -3.14
C SER A 130 -2.88 1.25 -4.30
N GLU A 131 -2.27 0.93 -5.45
CA GLU A 131 -2.99 0.40 -6.61
C GLU A 131 -3.53 -1.00 -6.30
N MET A 132 -2.71 -1.87 -5.71
CA MET A 132 -3.10 -3.24 -5.38
C MET A 132 -4.19 -3.27 -4.29
N LEU A 133 -4.03 -2.47 -3.23
CA LEU A 133 -4.96 -2.41 -2.11
C LEU A 133 -6.29 -1.73 -2.50
N VAL A 134 -6.21 -0.52 -3.06
CA VAL A 134 -7.41 0.31 -3.26
C VAL A 134 -8.14 -0.05 -4.54
N THR A 135 -7.40 -0.10 -5.66
CA THR A 135 -8.01 -0.30 -6.99
C THR A 135 -8.27 -1.78 -7.27
N LYS A 136 -7.34 -2.67 -6.93
CA LYS A 136 -7.47 -4.11 -7.19
C LYS A 136 -8.14 -4.89 -6.06
N LYS A 137 -8.47 -4.24 -4.94
CA LYS A 137 -9.14 -4.85 -3.77
C LYS A 137 -8.40 -6.08 -3.23
N MET A 138 -7.08 -6.14 -3.43
CA MET A 138 -6.27 -7.27 -2.99
C MET A 138 -6.02 -7.18 -1.49
N ASN A 139 -6.14 -8.31 -0.80
CA ASN A 139 -5.99 -8.40 0.65
C ASN A 139 -4.97 -9.45 1.11
N SER A 140 -4.36 -10.17 0.17
CA SER A 140 -3.43 -11.26 0.45
C SER A 140 -2.14 -11.05 -0.35
N PHE A 141 -1.01 -11.00 0.34
CA PHE A 141 0.28 -10.72 -0.28
C PHE A 141 1.42 -11.55 0.30
N ASN A 142 2.37 -11.90 -0.57
CA ASN A 142 3.69 -12.38 -0.18
C ASN A 142 4.62 -11.18 -0.06
N ILE A 143 5.19 -10.99 1.13
CA ILE A 143 6.15 -9.91 1.37
C ILE A 143 7.52 -10.37 0.87
N ILE A 144 8.07 -9.65 -0.11
CA ILE A 144 9.33 -10.06 -0.78
C ILE A 144 10.58 -9.67 -0.01
N ASN A 145 10.49 -8.67 0.87
CA ASN A 145 11.59 -8.19 1.69
C ASN A 145 11.27 -8.25 3.18
N SER A 146 12.28 -8.51 3.99
CA SER A 146 12.13 -8.59 5.44
C SER A 146 13.15 -7.69 6.12
N TYR A 147 12.67 -6.97 7.13
CA TYR A 147 13.49 -6.20 8.04
C TYR A 147 13.41 -6.80 9.45
N ASN A 148 13.76 -6.03 10.48
CA ASN A 148 13.58 -6.49 11.85
C ASN A 148 12.08 -6.66 12.20
N PRO A 149 11.76 -7.43 13.26
CA PRO A 149 10.36 -7.70 13.62
C PRO A 149 9.51 -6.45 13.88
N GLU A 150 10.11 -5.37 14.40
CA GLU A 150 9.41 -4.11 14.66
C GLU A 150 8.93 -3.46 13.36
N ILE A 151 9.79 -3.40 12.35
CA ILE A 151 9.47 -2.84 11.04
C ILE A 151 8.40 -3.68 10.34
N LEU A 152 8.50 -5.01 10.41
CA LEU A 152 7.48 -5.92 9.87
C LEU A 152 6.11 -5.70 10.52
N ALA A 153 6.06 -5.59 11.85
CA ALA A 153 4.82 -5.36 12.58
C ALA A 153 4.20 -4.00 12.23
N ARG A 154 5.02 -2.95 12.11
CA ARG A 154 4.58 -1.62 11.68
C ARG A 154 3.99 -1.66 10.28
N TYR A 155 4.67 -2.33 9.35
CA TYR A 155 4.17 -2.50 7.98
C TYR A 155 2.85 -3.24 7.93
N TYR A 156 2.76 -4.38 8.63
CA TYR A 156 1.53 -5.17 8.71
C TYR A 156 0.36 -4.30 9.21
N ASN A 157 0.57 -3.51 10.26
CA ASN A 157 -0.46 -2.61 10.77
C ASN A 157 -0.81 -1.49 9.78
N ASN A 158 0.16 -0.97 9.02
CA ASN A 158 -0.08 0.14 8.09
C ASN A 158 -0.90 -0.26 6.86
N ILE A 159 -0.80 -1.51 6.38
CA ILE A 159 -1.59 -1.98 5.23
C ILE A 159 -2.99 -2.48 5.59
N GLN A 160 -3.28 -2.62 6.89
CA GLN A 160 -4.57 -3.13 7.42
C GLN A 160 -5.47 -2.03 7.98
N LYS A 161 -5.03 -0.76 7.91
CA LYS A 161 -5.84 0.42 8.25
C LYS A 161 -6.74 0.79 7.08
#